data_AF-A0A661HWQ6-F1
#
_entry.id   AF-A0A661HWQ6-F1
#
_cell.length_a   1.000
_cell.length_b   1.000
_cell.length_c   1.000
_cell.angle_alpha   90.00
_cell.angle_beta   90.00
_cell.angle_gamma   90.00
#
_symmetry.space_group_name_H-M   'P 1'
#
loop_
_entity.id
_entity.type
_entity.pdbx_description
1 polymer ?
#
loop_
_entity_poly.entity_id
_entity_poly.type
_entity_poly.pdbx_seq_one_letter_code
_entity_poly.pdbx_strand_id
1 'polypeptide(L)' 'MKIFKEIYGVGILFFYYMKYIILIGWPLLFYGLEYKPNIIMDLLWVFCLALMIKDLIHKFIFKRRYCDINSDCNTKNEKK' A
#
# COMPACT_ATOMS: atom_id res chain seq x y z
N MET A 1 18.74 -4.44 18.73
CA MET A 1 17.89 -4.81 17.57
C MET A 1 16.37 -4.75 17.83
N LYS A 2 15.87 -4.09 18.89
CA LYS A 2 14.41 -3.89 19.09
C LYS A 2 13.91 -2.57 18.49
N ILE A 3 14.67 -1.50 18.66
CA ILE A 3 14.39 -0.15 18.14
C ILE A 3 14.12 -0.12 16.63
N PHE A 4 14.94 -0.80 15.82
CA PHE A 4 14.71 -0.85 14.37
C PHE A 4 13.36 -1.48 14.00
N LYS A 5 12.92 -2.48 14.78
CA LYS A 5 11.64 -3.16 14.54
C LYS A 5 10.45 -2.27 14.92
N GLU A 6 10.60 -1.49 15.99
CA GLU A 6 9.61 -0.50 16.43
C GLU A 6 9.53 0.68 15.46
N ILE A 7 10.66 1.27 15.05
CA ILE A 7 10.70 2.34 14.05
C ILE A 7 10.12 1.87 12.72
N TYR A 8 10.39 0.62 12.32
CA TYR A 8 9.82 0.07 11.10
C TYR A 8 8.31 -0.14 11.22
N GLY A 9 7.83 -0.63 12.37
CA GLY A 9 6.39 -0.81 12.62
C GLY A 9 5.62 0.52 12.68
N VAL A 10 6.16 1.49 13.43
CA VAL A 10 5.61 2.85 13.52
C VAL A 10 5.67 3.54 12.15
N GLY A 11 6.76 3.38 11.41
CA GLY A 11 6.92 3.89 10.06
C GLY A 11 5.86 3.33 9.12
N ILE A 12 5.65 2.00 9.11
CA ILE A 12 4.59 1.38 8.30
C ILE A 12 3.20 1.96 8.64
N LEU A 13 2.90 2.15 9.92
CA LEU A 13 1.60 2.64 10.38
C LEU A 13 1.40 4.13 10.02
N PHE A 14 2.46 4.93 10.19
CA PHE A 14 2.49 6.32 9.80
C PHE A 14 2.28 6.47 8.29
N PHE A 15 3.04 5.72 7.48
CA PHE A 15 2.90 5.72 6.04
C PHE A 15 1.52 5.22 5.62
N TYR A 16 0.91 4.26 6.32
CA TYR A 16 -0.44 3.78 6.01
C TYR A 16 -1.49 4.90 6.06
N TYR A 17 -1.42 5.78 7.06
CA TYR A 17 -2.32 6.93 7.20
C TYR A 17 -1.93 8.11 6.32
N MET A 18 -0.65 8.44 6.25
CA MET A 18 -0.15 9.62 5.53
C MET A 18 -0.03 9.41 4.02
N LYS A 19 -0.12 8.16 3.54
CA LYS A 19 -0.04 7.76 2.13
C LYS A 19 -0.81 8.70 1.22
N TYR A 20 -2.10 8.90 1.48
CA TYR A 20 -2.98 9.67 0.61
C TYR A 20 -2.67 11.17 0.66
N ILE A 21 -2.30 11.68 1.84
CA ILE A 21 -1.91 13.07 2.03
C ILE A 21 -0.63 13.37 1.26
N ILE A 22 0.36 12.48 1.30
CA ILE A 22 1.62 12.65 0.55
C ILE A 22 1.37 12.47 -0.95
N LEU A 23 0.56 11.49 -1.36
CA LEU A 23 0.26 11.22 -2.77
C LEU A 23 -0.44 12.37 -3.47
N ILE A 24 -1.39 13.02 -2.78
CA ILE A 24 -2.17 14.15 -3.32
C ILE A 24 -1.48 15.47 -3.00
N GLY A 25 -0.89 15.60 -1.81
CA GLY A 25 -0.21 16.80 -1.36
C GLY A 25 1.03 17.11 -2.19
N TRP A 26 1.81 16.12 -2.60
CA TRP A 26 3.00 16.36 -3.42
C TRP A 26 2.69 17.01 -4.79
N PRO A 27 1.81 16.45 -5.64
CA PRO A 27 1.42 17.12 -6.87
C PRO A 27 0.66 18.42 -6.60
N LEU A 28 -0.14 18.51 -5.53
CA LEU A 28 -0.83 19.75 -5.19
C LEU A 28 0.14 20.89 -4.84
N LEU A 29 1.21 20.62 -4.08
CA LEU A 29 2.26 21.60 -3.80
C LEU A 29 3.05 21.96 -5.07
N PHE A 30 3.33 20.97 -5.92
CA PHE A 30 4.10 21.18 -7.14
C PHE A 30 3.34 22.03 -8.17
N TYR A 31 2.07 21.71 -8.42
CA TYR A 31 1.24 22.40 -9.42
C TYR A 31 0.50 23.63 -8.88
N GLY A 32 0.21 23.69 -7.58
CA GLY A 32 -0.60 24.75 -6.98
C GLY A 32 0.19 25.86 -6.30
N LEU A 33 1.43 25.59 -5.85
CA LEU A 33 2.26 26.57 -5.14
C LEU A 33 3.62 26.82 -5.80
N GLU A 34 3.89 26.23 -6.98
CA GLU A 34 5.21 26.25 -7.66
C GLU A 34 6.36 25.96 -6.67
N TYR A 35 6.10 25.03 -5.74
CA TYR A 35 7.04 24.76 -4.67
C TYR A 35 8.32 24.18 -5.25
N LYS A 36 9.46 24.71 -4.81
CA LYS A 36 10.77 24.34 -5.36
C LYS A 36 10.92 22.81 -5.37
N PRO A 37 11.36 22.20 -6.49
CA PRO A 37 11.55 20.77 -6.57
C PRO A 37 12.57 20.33 -5.51
N ASN A 38 12.10 19.55 -4.54
CA ASN A 38 12.93 19.00 -3.48
C ASN A 38 13.03 17.48 -3.63
N ILE A 39 14.24 17.00 -3.88
CA ILE A 39 14.56 15.57 -4.04
C ILE A 39 14.11 14.74 -2.83
N ILE A 40 14.17 15.31 -1.62
CA ILE A 40 13.76 14.64 -0.38
C ILE A 40 12.29 14.23 -0.44
N MET A 41 11.43 15.12 -0.91
CA MET A 41 10.00 14.88 -0.94
C MET A 41 9.59 14.00 -2.11
N ASP A 42 10.30 14.08 -3.23
CA ASP A 42 10.15 13.13 -4.34
C ASP A 42 10.51 11.71 -3.89
N LEU A 43 11.62 11.55 -3.18
CA LEU A 43 12.03 10.27 -2.60
C LEU A 43 11.01 9.76 -1.58
N LEU A 44 10.47 10.64 -0.73
CA LEU A 44 9.44 10.31 0.26
C LEU A 44 8.13 9.86 -0.42
N TRP A 45 7.76 10.52 -1.51
CA TRP A 45 6.61 10.17 -2.33
C TRP A 45 6.79 8.80 -3.00
N VAL A 46 7.95 8.55 -3.64
CA VAL A 46 8.29 7.25 -4.24
C VAL A 46 8.30 6.14 -3.18
N PHE A 47 8.80 6.41 -1.98
CA PHE A 47 8.80 5.46 -0.87
C PHE A 47 7.37 5.09 -0.42
N CYS A 48 6.49 6.10 -0.33
CA CYS A 48 5.05 5.91 -0.11
C CYS A 48 4.41 5.02 -1.19
N LEU A 49 4.76 5.24 -2.45
CA LEU A 49 4.25 4.50 -3.59
C LEU A 49 4.72 3.03 -3.55
N ALA A 50 5.99 2.79 -3.26
CA ALA A 50 6.54 1.45 -3.10
C ALA A 50 5.87 0.66 -1.95
N LEU A 51 5.63 1.31 -0.81
CA LEU A 51 4.88 0.72 0.31
C LEU A 51 3.44 0.37 -0.09
N MET A 52 2.76 1.26 -0.82
CA MET A 52 1.40 1.01 -1.31
C MET A 52 1.36 -0.18 -2.29
N ILE A 53 2.33 -0.27 -3.20
CA ILE A 53 2.46 -1.40 -4.13
C ILE A 53 2.65 -2.69 -3.35
N LYS A 54 3.54 -2.73 -2.35
CA LYS A 54 3.74 -3.90 -1.50
C LYS A 54 2.46 -4.33 -0.79
N ASP A 55 1.69 -3.38 -0.27
CA ASP A 55 0.41 -3.63 0.41
C ASP A 55 -0.64 -4.18 -0.57
N LEU A 56 -0.70 -3.62 -1.79
CA LEU A 56 -1.60 -4.07 -2.85
C LEU A 56 -1.21 -5.47 -3.34
N ILE A 57 0.08 -5.73 -3.53
CA ILE A 57 0.62 -7.05 -3.86
C ILE A 57 0.27 -8.05 -2.76
N HIS A 58 0.50 -7.71 -1.49
CA HIS A 58 0.17 -8.58 -0.38
C HIS A 58 -1.34 -8.87 -0.35
N LYS A 59 -2.18 -7.84 -0.43
CA LYS A 59 -3.63 -7.98 -0.47
C LYS A 59 -4.11 -8.77 -1.69
N PHE A 60 -3.52 -8.58 -2.85
CA PHE A 60 -3.90 -9.24 -4.10
C PHE A 60 -3.44 -10.72 -4.14
N ILE A 61 -2.21 -10.99 -3.71
CA ILE A 61 -1.67 -12.35 -3.54
C ILE A 61 -2.43 -13.11 -2.46
N PHE A 62 -2.73 -12.48 -1.32
CA PHE A 62 -3.46 -13.12 -0.24
C PHE A 62 -4.94 -13.34 -0.60
N LYS A 63 -5.55 -12.43 -1.38
CA LYS A 63 -6.90 -12.64 -1.93
C LYS A 63 -6.94 -13.81 -2.91
N ARG A 64 -5.89 -14.05 -3.71
CA ARG A 64 -5.80 -15.25 -4.56
C ARG A 64 -5.91 -16.54 -3.75
N ARG A 65 -5.31 -16.61 -2.56
CA ARG A 65 -5.40 -17.83 -1.71
C ARG A 65 -6.79 -18.12 -1.16
N TYR A 66 -7.62 -17.09 -0.93
CA TYR A 66 -9.00 -17.31 -0.49
C TYR A 66 -9.96 -17.67 -1.64
N CYS A 67 -9.73 -17.18 -2.85
CA CYS A 67 -10.54 -17.57 -4.00
C CYS A 67 -10.28 -19.00 -4.48
N ASP A 68 -9.11 -19.57 -4.17
CA ASP A 68 -8.80 -20.98 -4.46
C ASP A 68 -9.50 -21.93 -3.47
N ILE A 69 -9.65 -21.50 -2.21
CA ILE A 69 -10.34 -22.28 -1.16
C ILE A 69 -11.87 -22.22 -1.34
N ASN A 70 -12.39 -21.16 -1.97
CA ASN A 70 -13.83 -20.95 -2.15
C ASN A 70 -14.33 -21.28 -3.57
N SER A 71 -13.45 -21.71 -4.48
CA SER A 71 -13.85 -22.27 -5.78
C SER A 71 -14.44 -23.68 -5.68
N ASP A 72 -14.51 -24.28 -4.48
CA ASP A 72 -15.33 -25.46 -4.21
C ASP A 72 -16.81 -25.12 -3.90
N CYS A 73 -17.28 -23.92 -4.24
CA CYS A 73 -18.72 -23.61 -4.31
C CYS A 73 -19.28 -23.78 -5.73
N ASN A 74 -19.06 -24.94 -6.38
CA ASN A 74 -20.00 -25.56 -7.33
C ASN A 74 -19.34 -26.75 -8.04
N THR A 75 -19.48 -27.97 -7.52
CA THR A 75 -19.91 -29.09 -8.39
C THR A 75 -20.49 -30.24 -7.56
N LYS A 76 -21.67 -30.70 -7.99
CA LYS A 76 -22.34 -31.99 -7.72
C LYS A 76 -23.19 -32.07 -6.45
N ASN A 77 -24.50 -31.89 -6.65
CA ASN A 77 -25.46 -32.97 -6.41
C ASN A 77 -26.65 -32.81 -7.35
N GLU A 78 -26.45 -33.28 -8.59
CA GLU A 78 -27.52 -33.92 -9.36
C GLU A 78 -27.55 -35.39 -8.92
N LYS A 79 -28.76 -35.98 -8.84
CA LYS A 79 -29.14 -37.31 -8.29
C LYS A 79 -29.46 -37.24 -6.78
N LYS A 80 -30.66 -37.53 -6.31
CA LYS A 80 -31.67 -38.51 -6.74
C LYS A 80 -33.04 -38.10 -6.17
#